data_AF-Q3SN79-F1
#
_entry.id   AF-Q3SN79-F1
#
_cell.length_a   1.000
_cell.length_b   1.000
_cell.length_c   1.000
_cell.angle_alpha   90.00
_cell.angle_beta   90.00
_cell.angle_gamma   90.00
#
_symmetry.space_group_name_H-M   'P 1'
#
loop_
_entity.id
_entity.type
_entity.pdbx_description
1 polymer ?
#
loop_
_entity_poly.entity_id
_entity_poly.type
_entity_poly.pdbx_seq_one_letter_code
_entity_poly.pdbx_strand_id
1 'polypeptide(L)'
;MHIDAHRIYVHAGLDRGIARDAQSEITLLWKRYPKGDASGFEGRHVVHGHNSVAQGPELYQGRTNLDTGAWRTGRLVTGVFDDATPGGPVDFIVVHGPAQGG
;
A
#
# COMPACT_ATOMS: atom_id res chain seq x y z
N MET A 1 -7.88 -0.15 -9.24
CA MET A 1 -7.79 0.93 -8.23
C MET A 1 -9.17 1.11 -7.62
N HIS A 2 -9.25 1.33 -6.31
CA HIS A 2 -10.48 1.64 -5.58
C HIS A 2 -10.27 2.88 -4.71
N ILE A 3 -11.33 3.63 -4.41
CA ILE A 3 -11.24 4.92 -3.73
C ILE A 3 -12.41 5.04 -2.76
N ASP A 4 -12.11 5.46 -1.54
CA ASP A 4 -13.11 5.83 -0.53
C ASP A 4 -12.97 7.32 -0.13
N ALA A 5 -13.63 7.72 0.95
CA ALA A 5 -13.58 9.09 1.47
C ALA A 5 -12.16 9.56 1.85
N HIS A 6 -11.29 8.65 2.29
CA HIS A 6 -10.01 8.93 2.92
C HIS A 6 -8.80 8.29 2.22
N ARG A 7 -9.00 7.26 1.40
CA ARG A 7 -7.94 6.42 0.84
C ARG A 7 -8.09 6.16 -0.66
N ILE A 8 -6.96 5.84 -1.27
CA ILE A 8 -6.85 5.27 -2.60
C ILE A 8 -6.14 3.93 -2.48
N TYR A 9 -6.78 2.86 -2.94
CA TYR A 9 -6.24 1.51 -2.99
C TYR A 9 -5.76 1.22 -4.42
N VAL A 10 -4.47 0.96 -4.56
CA VAL A 10 -3.81 0.71 -5.85
C VAL A 10 -2.82 -0.43 -5.73
N HIS A 11 -2.53 -1.15 -6.82
CA HIS A 11 -1.58 -2.26 -6.76
C HIS A 11 -0.16 -1.78 -6.42
N ALA A 12 0.38 -0.84 -7.20
CA ALA A 12 1.76 -0.36 -7.04
C ALA A 12 1.83 1.11 -6.59
N GLY A 13 1.22 2.04 -7.33
CA GLY A 13 1.24 3.45 -6.95
C GLY A 13 0.65 4.40 -7.98
N LEU A 14 0.73 5.71 -7.70
CA LEU A 14 0.29 6.80 -8.58
C LEU A 14 1.40 7.83 -8.79
N ASP A 15 1.45 8.44 -9.96
CA ASP A 15 2.33 9.57 -10.26
C ASP A 15 1.67 10.90 -9.89
N ARG A 16 2.23 11.62 -8.91
CA ARG A 16 1.72 12.90 -8.40
C ARG A 16 1.68 14.03 -9.42
N GLY A 17 2.45 13.93 -10.51
CA GLY A 17 2.42 14.90 -11.61
C GLY A 17 1.25 14.70 -12.58
N ILE A 18 0.51 13.60 -12.45
CA ILE A 18 -0.55 13.20 -13.39
C ILE A 18 -1.86 13.11 -12.60
N ALA A 19 -2.95 13.65 -13.16
CA ALA A 19 -4.27 13.54 -12.52
C ALA A 19 -4.66 12.06 -12.32
N ARG A 20 -5.42 11.76 -11.27
CA ARG A 20 -5.85 10.39 -10.96
C ARG A 20 -6.41 9.61 -12.15
N ASP A 21 -7.28 10.25 -12.91
CA ASP A 21 -8.02 9.62 -14.00
C ASP A 21 -7.20 9.54 -15.31
N ALA A 22 -5.99 10.11 -15.30
CA ALA A 22 -5.03 10.08 -16.40
C ALA A 22 -3.82 9.17 -16.11
N GLN A 23 -3.83 8.43 -14.99
CA GLN A 23 -2.76 7.50 -14.65
C GLN A 23 -2.68 6.36 -15.69
N SER A 24 -1.46 6.09 -16.16
CA SER A 24 -1.25 4.94 -17.05
C SER A 24 -1.39 3.62 -16.28
N GLU A 25 -1.84 2.57 -16.96
CA GLU A 25 -1.88 1.22 -16.39
C GLU A 25 -0.50 0.77 -15.90
N ILE A 26 0.56 1.11 -16.65
CA ILE A 26 1.95 0.82 -16.27
C ILE A 26 2.27 1.44 -14.90
N THR A 27 1.89 2.69 -14.68
CA THR A 27 2.10 3.37 -13.40
C THR A 27 1.35 2.66 -12.27
N LEU A 28 0.06 2.38 -12.47
CA LEU A 28 -0.80 1.75 -11.47
C LEU A 28 -0.30 0.35 -11.06
N LEU A 29 0.33 -0.38 -11.99
CA LEU A 29 0.81 -1.75 -11.79
C LEU A 29 2.30 -1.89 -11.44
N TRP A 30 3.15 -0.91 -11.77
CA TRP A 30 4.61 -1.10 -11.70
C TRP A 30 5.38 0.05 -11.05
N LYS A 31 4.71 1.13 -10.62
CA LYS A 31 5.39 2.24 -9.95
C LYS A 31 6.08 1.76 -8.67
N ARG A 32 7.31 2.22 -8.46
CA ARG A 32 8.02 2.10 -7.18
C ARG A 32 8.22 3.49 -6.57
N TYR A 33 7.73 3.69 -5.35
CA TYR A 33 7.98 4.92 -4.62
C TYR A 33 9.46 5.02 -4.19
N PRO A 34 10.05 6.22 -4.18
CA PRO A 34 11.33 6.44 -3.52
C PRO A 34 11.27 6.01 -2.05
N LYS A 35 12.39 5.50 -1.52
CA LYS A 35 12.48 5.14 -0.10
C LYS A 35 12.21 6.38 0.77
N GLY A 36 11.34 6.23 1.76
CA GLY A 36 10.97 7.34 2.65
C GLY A 36 9.92 8.30 2.11
N ASP A 37 9.39 8.07 0.89
CA ASP A 37 8.29 8.89 0.38
C ASP A 37 7.02 8.67 1.20
N ALA A 38 6.68 9.67 2.00
CA ALA A 38 5.53 9.66 2.89
C ALA A 38 4.26 10.27 2.28
N SER A 39 4.30 10.63 0.99
CA SER A 39 3.21 11.37 0.37
C SER A 39 1.99 10.53 0.05
N GLY A 40 0.82 11.15 0.25
CA GLY A 40 -0.45 10.67 -0.28
C GLY A 40 -0.72 11.22 -1.68
N PHE A 41 -1.97 11.12 -2.12
CA PHE A 41 -2.39 11.53 -3.45
C PHE A 41 -3.75 12.21 -3.39
N GLU A 42 -3.87 13.44 -3.92
CA GLU A 42 -5.11 14.24 -3.93
C GLU A 42 -5.81 14.30 -2.55
N GLY A 43 -5.02 14.53 -1.49
CA GLY A 43 -5.51 14.63 -0.11
C GLY A 43 -5.91 13.30 0.54
N ARG A 44 -5.72 12.16 -0.15
CA ARG A 44 -6.02 10.82 0.35
C ARG A 44 -4.77 10.02 0.69
N HIS A 45 -4.92 9.10 1.62
CA HIS A 45 -3.89 8.14 1.98
C HIS A 45 -3.81 7.01 0.94
N VAL A 46 -2.61 6.73 0.42
CA VAL A 46 -2.41 5.70 -0.60
C VAL A 46 -2.11 4.35 0.07
N VAL A 47 -2.95 3.36 -0.17
CA VAL A 47 -2.73 1.98 0.26
C VAL A 47 -2.30 1.16 -0.94
N HIS A 48 -1.14 0.51 -0.86
CA HIS A 48 -0.59 -0.26 -1.97
C HIS A 48 0.22 -1.49 -1.53
N GLY A 49 0.69 -2.24 -2.53
CA GLY A 49 1.63 -3.34 -2.39
C GLY A 49 2.73 -3.25 -3.44
N HIS A 50 2.99 -4.36 -4.15
CA HIS A 50 3.96 -4.52 -5.25
C HIS A 50 5.44 -4.46 -4.83
N ASN A 51 5.77 -3.56 -3.91
CA ASN A 51 7.09 -3.40 -3.36
C ASN A 51 7.24 -4.21 -2.08
N SER A 52 7.53 -5.52 -2.20
CA SER A 52 7.67 -6.39 -1.03
C SER A 52 8.76 -5.94 -0.06
N VAL A 53 8.41 -5.72 1.21
CA VAL A 53 9.32 -5.39 2.31
C VAL A 53 9.16 -6.43 3.42
N ALA A 54 10.14 -7.31 3.57
CA ALA A 54 10.06 -8.45 4.48
C ALA A 54 9.87 -8.08 5.97
N GLN A 55 10.23 -6.86 6.38
CA GLN A 55 10.01 -6.33 7.73
C GLN A 55 8.86 -5.31 7.80
N GLY A 56 8.05 -5.21 6.75
CA GLY A 56 6.86 -4.35 6.71
C GLY A 56 5.70 -4.86 7.58
N PRO A 57 4.52 -4.22 7.51
CA PRO A 57 4.15 -3.19 6.54
C PRO A 57 4.93 -1.88 6.73
N GLU A 58 5.12 -1.11 5.66
CA GLU A 58 5.69 0.24 5.78
C GLU A 58 4.58 1.26 5.95
N LEU A 59 4.65 2.05 7.03
CA LEU A 59 3.64 3.04 7.39
C LEU A 59 4.22 4.43 7.29
N TYR A 60 3.58 5.27 6.47
CA TYR A 60 3.92 6.65 6.30
C TYR A 60 2.67 7.53 6.47
N GLN A 61 2.86 8.83 6.67
CA GLN A 61 1.76 9.77 6.90
C GLN A 61 0.65 9.68 5.83
N GLY A 62 1.02 9.70 4.56
CA GLY A 62 0.09 9.64 3.43
C GLY A 62 0.08 8.31 2.68
N ARG A 63 0.83 7.29 3.13
CA ARG A 63 0.96 6.04 2.39
C ARG A 63 1.18 4.82 3.29
N THR A 64 0.60 3.69 2.92
CA THR A 64 0.82 2.39 3.55
C THR A 64 1.15 1.35 2.49
N ASN A 65 2.27 0.66 2.68
CA ASN A 65 2.64 -0.51 1.88
C ASN A 65 2.40 -1.79 2.69
N LEU A 66 1.43 -2.60 2.29
CA LEU A 66 1.07 -3.84 2.97
C LEU A 66 1.83 -5.07 2.46
N ASP A 67 2.63 -4.93 1.39
CA ASP A 67 3.32 -6.08 0.80
C ASP A 67 4.53 -6.50 1.64
N THR A 68 4.32 -7.51 2.48
CA THR A 68 5.36 -8.17 3.29
C THR A 68 6.01 -9.37 2.58
N GLY A 69 5.72 -9.55 1.29
CA GLY A 69 6.23 -10.66 0.50
C GLY A 69 5.73 -12.01 1.01
N ALA A 70 4.43 -12.15 1.27
CA ALA A 70 3.82 -13.33 1.89
C ALA A 70 4.21 -14.65 1.20
N TRP A 71 4.37 -14.64 -0.13
CA TRP A 71 4.81 -15.81 -0.91
C TRP A 71 6.18 -16.35 -0.49
N ARG A 72 7.07 -15.48 0.01
CA ARG A 72 8.44 -15.80 0.42
C ARG A 72 8.55 -15.92 1.94
N THR A 73 7.98 -14.96 2.67
CA THR A 73 8.12 -14.84 4.12
C THR A 73 7.10 -15.67 4.89
N GLY A 74 6.05 -16.15 4.22
CA GLY A 74 4.88 -16.74 4.87
C GLY A 74 4.01 -15.71 5.61
N ARG A 75 4.41 -14.44 5.71
CA ARG A 75 3.70 -13.42 6.49
C ARG A 75 2.78 -12.61 5.58
N LEU A 76 1.48 -12.85 5.67
CA LEU A 76 0.43 -12.06 5.02
C LEU A 76 -0.09 -11.00 5.98
N VAL A 77 -0.11 -9.74 5.55
CA VAL A 77 -0.62 -8.62 6.33
C VAL A 77 -1.85 -8.03 5.65
N THR A 78 -2.93 -7.87 6.42
CA THR A 78 -4.15 -7.19 5.99
C THR A 78 -4.37 -5.98 6.88
N GLY A 79 -4.46 -4.79 6.28
CA GLY A 79 -4.79 -3.56 7.01
C GLY A 79 -6.27 -3.50 7.36
N VAL A 80 -6.57 -3.18 8.62
CA VAL A 80 -7.92 -2.88 9.10
C VAL A 80 -8.10 -1.37 9.02
N PHE A 81 -9.18 -0.93 8.38
CA PHE A 81 -9.49 0.49 8.20
C PHE A 81 -10.83 0.81 8.85
N ASP A 82 -10.88 1.96 9.50
CA ASP A 82 -12.13 2.55 10.00
C ASP A 82 -12.58 3.64 9.04
N ASP A 83 -13.83 3.58 8.59
CA ASP A 83 -14.44 4.53 7.66
C ASP A 83 -14.61 5.92 8.27
N ALA A 84 -14.70 6.03 9.60
CA ALA A 84 -14.81 7.30 10.31
C ALA A 84 -13.44 7.99 10.56
N THR A 85 -12.34 7.25 10.39
CA THR A 85 -10.99 7.73 10.71
C THR A 85 -10.17 7.92 9.44
N PRO A 86 -9.68 9.14 9.11
CA PRO A 86 -8.85 9.35 7.93
C PRO A 86 -7.45 8.75 8.09
N GLY A 87 -6.78 8.46 6.98
CA GLY A 87 -5.38 8.04 6.96
C GLY A 87 -5.19 6.53 6.77
N GLY A 88 -4.11 6.03 7.38
CA GLY A 88 -3.68 4.64 7.28
C GLY A 88 -4.57 3.64 8.05
N PRO A 89 -4.15 2.37 8.10
CA PRO A 89 -4.85 1.33 8.85
C PRO A 89 -4.81 1.63 10.36
N VAL A 90 -5.89 1.30 11.06
CA VAL A 90 -6.02 1.42 12.53
C VAL A 90 -5.53 0.17 13.26
N ASP A 91 -5.48 -0.96 12.57
CA ASP A 91 -4.95 -2.24 13.07
C ASP A 91 -4.51 -3.14 11.90
N PHE A 92 -3.93 -4.30 12.22
CA PHE A 92 -3.55 -5.31 11.25
C PHE A 92 -4.03 -6.70 11.66
N ILE A 93 -4.53 -7.45 10.68
CA ILE A 93 -4.65 -8.90 10.78
C ILE A 93 -3.42 -9.50 10.12
N VAL A 94 -2.65 -10.28 10.88
CA VAL A 94 -1.42 -10.92 10.41
C VAL A 94 -1.58 -12.44 10.43
N VAL A 95 -1.38 -13.06 9.28
CA VAL A 95 -1.43 -14.52 9.11
C VAL A 95 -0.03 -15.02 8.77
N HIS A 96 0.39 -16.07 9.47
CA HIS A 96 1.67 -16.73 9.24
C HIS A 96 1.45 -18.11 8.62
N GLY A 97 2.02 -18.31 7.44
CA GLY A 97 2.18 -19.59 6.76
C GLY A 97 3.65 -20.01 6.69
N PRO A 98 3.94 -21.13 6.01
CA PRO A 98 5.31 -21.59 5.80
C PRO A 98 6.08 -20.59 4.93
N ALA A 99 7.32 -20.28 5.32
CA ALA A 99 8.25 -19.53 4.49
C ALA A 99 8.82 -20.45 3.38
N GLN A 100 9.05 -19.91 2.19
CA GLN A 100 9.72 -20.70 1.15
C GLN A 100 11.22 -20.81 1.44
N GLY A 101 11.73 -22.05 1.46
CA GLY A 101 13.15 -22.37 1.60
C GLY A 101 13.66 -22.55 3.03
N GLY A 102 12.77 -22.82 3.99
CA GLY A 102 13.12 -23.30 5.33
C GLY A 102 13.12 -24.83 5.42
#